data_AF-A0A0C2RZJ0-F1
#
_entry.id   AF-A0A0C2RZJ0-F1
#
_cell.length_a   1.000
_cell.length_b   1.000
_cell.length_c   1.000
_cell.angle_alpha   90.00
_cell.angle_beta   90.00
_cell.angle_gamma   90.00
#
_symmetry.space_group_name_H-M   'P 1'
#
loop_
_entity.id
_entity.type
_entity.pdbx_description
1 polymer ?
#
loop_
_entity_poly.entity_id
_entity_poly.type
_entity_poly.pdbx_seq_one_letter_code
_entity_poly.pdbx_strand_id
1 'polypeptide(L)' 'LYGLHRSARYWYSCLWGVLHEELAMGACDVHHAVFFCIRGTSVIIIVAHVGDLTVVASTVNMMKLVKKQLLQAVG' A
#
# COMPACT_ATOMS: atom_id res chain seq x y z
N LEU A 1 12.22 13.52 -19.84
CA LEU A 1 12.27 12.96 -18.46
C LEU A 1 11.16 13.48 -17.50
N TYR A 2 10.28 14.41 -17.90
CA TYR A 2 9.18 14.92 -17.05
C TYR A 2 7.95 13.98 -16.90
N GLY A 3 7.83 12.94 -17.73
CA GLY A 3 6.70 12.01 -17.70
C GLY A 3 6.73 11.03 -16.54
N LEU A 4 7.90 10.46 -16.22
CA LEU A 4 8.05 9.43 -15.18
C LEU A 4 7.61 9.92 -13.79
N HIS A 5 7.95 11.18 -13.46
CA HIS A 5 7.67 11.75 -12.15
C HIS A 5 6.18 12.06 -11.94
N ARG A 6 5.44 12.39 -13.02
CA ARG A 6 3.98 12.55 -12.96
C ARG A 6 3.26 11.20 -12.87
N SER A 7 3.72 10.20 -13.63
CA SER A 7 3.16 8.85 -13.57
C SER A 7 3.33 8.22 -12.20
N ALA A 8 4.50 8.37 -11.57
CA ALA A 8 4.75 7.85 -10.23
C ALA A 8 3.85 8.51 -9.17
N ARG A 9 3.64 9.82 -9.26
CA ARG A 9 2.81 10.57 -8.31
C ARG A 9 1.32 10.26 -8.47
N TYR A 10 0.86 10.12 -9.71
CA TYR A 10 -0.50 9.70 -10.02
C TYR A 10 -0.77 8.27 -9.53
N TRP A 11 0.15 7.35 -9.85
CA TRP A 11 0.08 5.97 -9.38
C TRP A 11 0.06 5.88 -7.85
N TYR A 12 0.90 6.68 -7.18
CA TYR A 12 0.90 6.76 -5.72
C TYR A 12 -0.43 7.27 -5.16
N SER A 13 -1.04 8.29 -5.77
CA SER A 13 -2.33 8.82 -5.34
C SER A 13 -3.45 7.79 -5.50
N CYS A 14 -3.47 7.04 -6.61
CA CYS A 14 -4.44 5.96 -6.83
C CYS A 14 -4.23 4.81 -5.82
N LEU A 15 -2.97 4.40 -5.63
CA LEU A 15 -2.62 3.38 -4.65
C LEU A 15 -3.03 3.81 -3.24
N TRP A 16 -2.79 5.06 -2.87
CA TRP A 16 -3.19 5.59 -1.57
C TRP A 16 -4.70 5.54 -1.37
N GLY A 17 -5.49 5.95 -2.37
CA GLY A 17 -6.95 5.87 -2.31
C GLY A 17 -7.42 4.44 -2.01
N VAL A 18 -6.92 3.47 -2.76
CA VAL A 18 -7.21 2.04 -2.52
C VAL A 18 -6.79 1.58 -1.12
N LEU A 19 -5.55 1.88 -0.71
CA LEU A 19 -5.03 1.42 0.58
C LEU A 19 -5.77 2.08 1.77
N HIS A 20 -6.16 3.35 1.63
CA HIS A 20 -6.90 4.06 2.65
C HIS A 20 -8.35 3.57 2.72
N GLU A 21 -9.07 3.53 1.59
CA GLU A 21 -10.51 3.24 1.55
C GLU A 21 -10.81 1.75 1.76
N GLU A 22 -10.08 0.85 1.10
CA GLU A 22 -10.38 -0.58 1.13
C GLU A 22 -9.70 -1.31 2.29
N LEU A 23 -8.50 -0.87 2.66
CA LEU A 23 -7.65 -1.56 3.64
C LEU A 23 -7.57 -0.85 4.99
N ALA A 24 -8.17 0.34 5.12
CA ALA A 24 -8.08 1.21 6.30
C ALA A 24 -6.63 1.42 6.75
N MET A 25 -5.72 1.61 5.78
CA MET A 25 -4.31 1.87 6.06
C MET A 25 -4.05 3.34 6.35
N GLY A 26 -3.16 3.60 7.30
CA GLY A 26 -2.52 4.89 7.47
C GLY A 26 -1.31 5.04 6.53
N ALA A 27 -0.96 6.28 6.21
CA ALA A 27 0.32 6.61 5.60
C ALA A 27 1.30 7.00 6.71
N CYS A 28 2.58 6.69 6.51
CA CYS A 28 3.64 7.19 7.38
C CYS A 28 3.86 8.68 7.13
N ASP A 29 3.82 9.50 8.20
CA ASP A 29 4.00 10.96 8.12
C ASP A 29 5.38 11.37 7.59
N VAL A 30 6.39 10.51 7.78
CA VAL A 30 7.78 10.79 7.42
C VAL A 30 8.13 10.28 6.01
N HIS A 31 7.36 9.30 5.51
CA HIS A 31 7.65 8.66 4.23
C HIS A 31 6.37 8.40 3.44
N HIS A 32 6.14 9.22 2.41
CA HIS A 32 5.07 9.06 1.40
C HIS A 32 5.30 7.84 0.49
N ALA A 33 5.83 6.75 1.01
CA ALA A 33 5.96 5.47 0.31
C ALA A 33 5.68 4.29 1.24
N VAL A 34 5.35 4.56 2.51
CA VAL A 34 5.14 3.55 3.54
C VAL A 34 3.72 3.68 4.05
N PHE A 35 2.97 2.60 3.96
CA PHE A 35 1.62 2.47 4.45
C PHE A 35 1.57 1.40 5.50
N PHE A 36 0.69 1.53 6.48
CA PHE A 36 0.57 0.53 7.53
C PHE A 36 -0.84 0.39 8.05
N CYS A 37 -1.13 -0.79 8.60
CA CYS A 37 -2.36 -1.05 9.32
C CYS A 37 -2.04 -1.87 10.57
N ILE A 38 -2.59 -1.46 11.70
CA ILE A 38 -2.47 -2.17 12.97
C ILE A 38 -3.87 -2.68 13.35
N ARG A 39 -4.00 -4.00 13.52
CA ARG A 39 -5.24 -4.65 13.97
C ARG A 39 -4.93 -5.52 15.18
N GLY A 40 -5.20 -5.00 16.38
CA GLY A 40 -4.80 -5.65 17.63
C GLY A 40 -3.28 -5.77 17.71
N THR A 41 -2.76 -7.00 17.82
CA THR A 41 -1.31 -7.30 17.81
C THR A 41 -0.76 -7.57 16.42
N SER A 42 -1.61 -7.55 15.38
CA SER A 42 -1.19 -7.81 14.01
C SER A 42 -0.86 -6.50 13.28
N VAL A 43 0.25 -6.52 12.52
CA VAL A 43 0.72 -5.38 11.75
C VAL A 43 0.86 -5.75 10.28
N ILE A 44 0.55 -4.79 9.42
CA ILE A 44 0.94 -4.82 8.01
C ILE A 44 1.66 -3.52 7.71
N ILE A 45 2.73 -3.63 6.94
CA ILE A 45 3.49 -2.53 6.37
C ILE A 45 3.60 -2.79 4.87
N ILE A 46 3.23 -1.81 4.06
CA ILE A 46 3.41 -1.81 2.61
C ILE A 46 4.40 -0.71 2.27
N VAL A 47 5.46 -1.06 1.56
CA VAL A 47 6.42 -0.09 1.02
C VAL A 47 6.27 -0.08 -0.50
N ALA A 48 5.89 1.08 -1.03
CA ALA A 48 5.77 1.32 -2.46
C ALA A 48 7.10 1.81 -3.03
N HIS A 49 7.56 1.14 -4.09
CA HIS A 49 8.72 1.55 -4.88
C HIS A 49 8.28 1.74 -6.33
N VAL A 50 9.12 2.37 -7.15
CA VAL A 50 8.78 2.63 -8.56
C VAL A 50 8.64 1.29 -9.29
N GLY A 51 7.41 0.87 -9.56
CA GLY A 51 7.07 -0.36 -10.28
C GLY A 51 6.75 -1.57 -9.40
N ASP A 52 7.06 -1.51 -8.09
CA ASP A 52 6.93 -2.65 -7.18
C ASP A 52 6.32 -2.27 -5.82
N LEU A 53 5.77 -3.28 -5.13
CA LEU A 53 5.23 -3.16 -3.77
C LEU A 53 5.82 -4.25 -2.89
N THR A 54 6.41 -3.85 -1.77
CA THR A 54 6.87 -4.77 -0.72
C THR A 54 5.80 -4.83 0.37
N VAL A 55 5.27 -6.01 0.65
CA VAL A 55 4.28 -6.23 1.71
C VAL A 55 4.92 -7.05 2.83
N VAL A 56 4.93 -6.48 4.03
CA VAL A 56 5.39 -7.15 5.25
C VAL A 56 4.20 -7.27 6.19
N ALA A 57 3.91 -8.48 6.67
CA ALA A 57 2.81 -8.74 7.58
C ALA A 57 3.28 -9.60 8.75
N SER A 58 2.75 -9.34 9.94
CA SER A 58 3.05 -10.15 11.13
C SER A 58 2.39 -11.53 11.10
N THR A 59 1.40 -11.75 10.23
CA THR A 59 0.73 -13.05 10.07
C THR A 59 0.45 -13.38 8.61
N VAL A 60 0.41 -14.67 8.28
CA VAL A 60 0.08 -15.15 6.93
C VAL A 60 -1.35 -14.77 6.52
N ASN A 61 -2.30 -14.73 7.47
CA ASN A 61 -3.68 -14.31 7.18
C ASN A 61 -3.75 -12.85 6.72
N MET A 62 -2.99 -11.98 7.37
CA MET A 62 -2.88 -10.57 6.98
C MET A 62 -2.28 -10.42 5.57
N MET A 63 -1.27 -11.22 5.23
CA MET A 63 -0.70 -11.23 3.88
C MET A 63 -1.71 -11.70 2.80
N LYS A 64 -2.52 -12.72 3.10
CA LYS A 64 -3.59 -13.18 2.19
C LYS A 64 -4.68 -12.12 1.99
N LEU A 65 -5.05 -11.41 3.05
CA LEU A 65 -6.03 -10.32 3.01
C LEU A 65 -5.57 -9.20 2.07
N VAL A 66 -4.36 -8.70 2.26
CA VAL A 66 -3.78 -7.63 1.43
C VAL A 66 -3.70 -8.04 -0.02
N LYS A 67 -3.21 -9.26 -0.30
CA LYS A 67 -3.12 -9.77 -1.67
C LYS A 67 -4.49 -9.82 -2.34
N LYS A 68 -5.53 -10.25 -1.61
CA LYS A 68 -6.90 -10.29 -2.13
C LYS A 68 -7.43 -8.88 -2.45
N GLN A 69 -7.26 -7.93 -1.54
CA GLN A 69 -7.78 -6.56 -1.72
C GLN A 69 -7.02 -5.80 -2.81
N LEU A 70 -5.69 -5.94 -2.89
CA LEU A 70 -4.91 -5.37 -3.99
C LEU A 70 -5.32 -5.95 -5.34
N LEU A 71 -5.60 -7.26 -5.41
CA LEU A 71 -6.08 -7.89 -6.65
C LEU A 71 -7.45 -7.34 -7.07
N GLN A 72 -8.35 -7.10 -6.11
CA GLN A 72 -9.68 -6.54 -6.38
C GLN A 72 -9.66 -5.07 -6.81
N ALA A 73 -8.66 -4.31 -6.35
CA ALA A 73 -8.57 -2.89 -6.63
C ALA A 73 -7.80 -2.53 -7.91
N VAL A 74 -6.95 -3.46 -8.39
CA VAL A 74 -6.11 -3.26 -9.59
C VAL A 74 -6.62 -4.07 -10.80
N GLY A 75 -7.45 -5.09 -10.57
CA GLY A 75 -8.17 -5.83 -11.61
C GLY A 75 -9.46 -5.14 -12.02
#